data_AF-A0A428TVM4-F1
#
_entry.id   AF-A0A428TVM4-F1
#
_cell.length_a   1.000
_cell.length_b   1.000
_cell.length_c   1.000
_cell.angle_alpha   90.00
_cell.angle_beta   90.00
_cell.angle_gamma   90.00
#
_symmetry.space_group_name_H-M   'P 1'
#
loop_
_entity.id
_entity.type
_entity.pdbx_description
1 polymer ?
#
loop_
_entity_poly.entity_id
_entity_poly.type
_entity_poly.pdbx_seq_one_letter_code
_entity_poly.pdbx_strand_id
1 'polypeptide(L)'
;MNSSSASSSASGPAYRPELAPTAELLKHALMPVVQPDEPYVDIDAHNKRLQGLFEFSIQQLDFSTGQVLDKEGRPSQADLYFRPVSPQKMQAWLDESKPFNHQYDYEPADSYCTRDSGAQTAGHFFVNIIDNHVRDSADASNLGAMPTHTTWASVGMPRFKLLYRSDRDHTDWRPYHVYRQFPEPIKYTMGEKANPEKPHVIITLAEGARLKDGILCTSELSTLLWYAVDSSVSTVEKPHVIYPVMAVTASCDTVRLTQAIWNVKTGQIEIRMSPVLEFPGGLWKNKTQYLSLLGWVLSDPIGKTR
;
A
#
# COMPACT_ATOMS: atom_id res chain seq x y z
N MET A 1 -45.37 -11.30 51.98
CA MET A 1 -45.10 -11.63 50.56
C MET A 1 -44.42 -10.42 49.96
N ASN A 2 -43.09 -10.50 49.76
CA ASN A 2 -42.29 -9.45 49.16
C ASN A 2 -42.30 -9.63 47.64
N SER A 3 -42.72 -8.62 46.89
CA SER A 3 -42.52 -8.57 45.43
C SER A 3 -41.73 -7.31 45.10
N SER A 4 -40.43 -7.50 44.94
CA SER A 4 -39.45 -6.54 44.45
C SER A 4 -39.67 -6.30 42.95
N SER A 5 -39.95 -5.07 42.56
CA SER A 5 -39.95 -4.61 41.17
C SER A 5 -38.51 -4.36 40.71
N ALA A 6 -37.93 -5.32 40.00
CA ALA A 6 -36.68 -5.12 39.28
C ALA A 6 -36.97 -4.38 37.96
N SER A 7 -36.55 -3.12 37.87
CA SER A 7 -36.47 -2.38 36.61
C SER A 7 -35.30 -2.90 35.79
N SER A 8 -35.56 -3.65 34.73
CA SER A 8 -34.56 -3.96 33.72
C SER A 8 -34.33 -2.73 32.85
N SER A 9 -33.22 -2.03 33.10
CA SER A 9 -32.66 -1.07 32.16
C SER A 9 -32.18 -1.84 30.92
N ALA A 10 -32.98 -1.83 29.87
CA ALA A 10 -32.53 -2.27 28.55
C ALA A 10 -31.43 -1.30 28.08
N SER A 11 -30.17 -1.71 28.21
CA SER A 11 -29.08 -1.09 27.47
C SER A 11 -29.28 -1.40 25.99
N GLY A 12 -29.88 -0.45 25.27
CA GLY A 12 -29.91 -0.47 23.82
C GLY A 12 -28.49 -0.57 23.25
N PRO A 13 -28.32 -1.11 22.04
CA PRO A 13 -27.01 -1.22 21.42
C PRO A 13 -26.39 0.17 21.32
N ALA A 14 -25.26 0.36 22.00
CA ALA A 14 -24.48 1.58 21.90
C ALA A 14 -24.06 1.77 20.44
N TYR A 15 -24.67 2.74 19.78
CA TYR A 15 -24.30 3.18 18.44
C TYR A 15 -22.83 3.60 18.49
N ARG A 16 -21.93 2.81 17.88
CA ARG A 16 -20.52 3.18 17.73
C ARG A 16 -20.40 4.03 16.46
N PRO A 17 -20.23 5.35 16.58
CA PRO A 17 -20.09 6.22 15.40
C PRO A 17 -18.90 5.86 14.51
N GLU A 18 -17.94 5.05 14.98
CA GLU A 18 -16.77 4.61 14.19
C GLU A 18 -17.08 3.51 13.15
N LEU A 19 -18.13 2.71 13.37
CA LEU A 19 -18.51 1.64 12.43
C LEU A 19 -19.22 2.18 11.18
N ALA A 20 -19.92 3.31 11.29
CA ALA A 20 -20.65 3.89 10.17
C ALA A 20 -19.71 4.43 9.06
N PRO A 21 -18.65 5.22 9.36
CA PRO A 21 -17.65 5.62 8.38
C PRO A 21 -16.93 4.44 7.73
N THR A 22 -16.68 3.37 8.50
CA THR A 22 -16.01 2.17 8.00
C THR A 22 -16.89 1.38 7.03
N ALA A 23 -18.18 1.20 7.36
CA ALA A 23 -19.12 0.51 6.49
C ALA A 23 -19.42 1.30 5.20
N GLU A 24 -19.58 2.63 5.30
CA GLU A 24 -19.74 3.48 4.12
C GLU A 24 -18.47 3.50 3.28
N LEU A 25 -17.28 3.62 3.89
CA LEU A 25 -16.03 3.54 3.13
C LEU A 25 -15.86 2.17 2.47
N LEU A 26 -16.24 1.06 3.12
CA LEU A 26 -16.20 -0.27 2.51
C LEU A 26 -17.09 -0.34 1.27
N LYS A 27 -18.32 0.15 1.36
CA LYS A 27 -19.25 0.24 0.22
C LYS A 27 -18.63 1.06 -0.91
N HIS A 28 -17.97 2.17 -0.57
CA HIS A 28 -17.34 3.05 -1.55
C HIS A 28 -16.00 2.54 -2.09
N ALA A 29 -15.18 1.82 -1.32
CA ALA A 29 -13.98 1.14 -1.79
C ALA A 29 -14.32 0.07 -2.83
N LEU A 30 -15.52 -0.51 -2.71
CA LEU A 30 -16.07 -1.46 -3.68
C LEU A 30 -16.76 -0.78 -4.88
N MET A 31 -17.02 0.53 -4.87
CA MET A 31 -17.67 1.21 -6.01
C MET A 31 -16.77 1.43 -7.23
N PRO A 32 -15.47 1.81 -7.13
CA PRO A 32 -14.55 1.84 -8.26
C PRO A 32 -14.42 0.49 -8.95
N VAL A 33 -14.46 -0.61 -8.20
CA VAL A 33 -14.54 -1.98 -8.73
C VAL A 33 -15.80 -2.20 -9.59
N VAL A 34 -16.86 -1.41 -9.37
CA VAL A 34 -18.13 -1.43 -10.10
C VAL A 34 -18.17 -0.41 -11.27
N GLN A 35 -17.17 0.48 -11.40
CA GLN A 35 -16.99 1.36 -12.58
C GLN A 35 -15.74 0.93 -13.39
N PRO A 36 -15.75 -0.28 -13.97
CA PRO A 36 -14.53 -0.94 -14.42
C PRO A 36 -13.95 -0.38 -15.71
N ASP A 37 -14.68 0.38 -16.52
CA ASP A 37 -14.21 0.72 -17.87
C ASP A 37 -13.13 1.81 -17.90
N GLU A 38 -12.88 2.49 -16.77
CA GLU A 38 -11.91 3.59 -16.70
C GLU A 38 -10.63 3.20 -15.93
N PRO A 39 -9.45 3.19 -16.58
CA PRO A 39 -8.18 2.86 -15.93
C PRO A 39 -7.66 3.94 -14.96
N TYR A 40 -8.21 5.15 -15.04
CA TYR A 40 -7.79 6.31 -14.24
C TYR A 40 -8.98 6.89 -13.48
N VAL A 41 -8.70 7.47 -12.32
CA VAL A 41 -9.72 8.10 -11.48
C VAL A 41 -9.88 9.57 -11.87
N ASP A 42 -11.10 9.99 -12.20
CA ASP A 42 -11.50 11.39 -12.13
C ASP A 42 -11.78 11.76 -10.66
N ILE A 43 -10.80 12.37 -10.01
CA ILE A 43 -10.88 12.70 -8.57
C ILE A 43 -11.94 13.76 -8.28
N ASP A 44 -12.19 14.68 -9.21
CA ASP A 44 -13.18 15.75 -9.03
C ASP A 44 -14.59 15.17 -9.14
N ALA A 45 -14.83 14.30 -10.11
CA ALA A 45 -16.06 13.53 -10.19
C ALA A 45 -16.25 12.62 -8.97
N HIS A 46 -15.17 12.01 -8.47
CA HIS A 46 -15.20 11.18 -7.27
C HIS A 46 -15.56 12.00 -6.02
N ASN A 47 -14.93 13.15 -5.81
CA ASN A 47 -15.22 14.08 -4.72
C ASN A 47 -16.66 14.59 -4.80
N LYS A 48 -17.13 14.98 -5.99
CA LYS A 48 -18.52 15.41 -6.20
C LYS A 48 -19.51 14.30 -5.86
N ARG A 49 -19.21 13.05 -6.22
CA ARG A 49 -20.05 11.89 -5.91
C ARG A 49 -20.10 11.58 -4.41
N LEU A 50 -18.99 11.79 -3.69
CA LEU A 50 -18.84 11.46 -2.27
C LEU A 50 -19.00 12.67 -1.35
N GLN A 51 -19.46 13.80 -1.89
CA GLN A 51 -19.61 15.05 -1.17
C GLN A 51 -20.46 14.84 0.09
N GLY A 52 -19.88 15.20 1.24
CA GLY A 52 -20.53 15.05 2.56
C GLY A 52 -20.28 13.71 3.26
N LEU A 53 -19.59 12.76 2.61
CA LEU A 53 -19.17 11.48 3.21
C LEU A 53 -17.65 11.39 3.37
N PHE A 54 -16.91 11.75 2.31
CA PHE A 54 -15.45 11.75 2.29
C PHE A 54 -14.92 12.98 1.54
N GLU A 55 -13.73 13.44 1.92
CA GLU A 55 -13.01 14.52 1.24
C GLU A 55 -11.65 14.00 0.78
N PHE A 56 -11.43 13.93 -0.53
CA PHE A 56 -10.16 13.52 -1.11
C PHE A 56 -9.30 14.72 -1.45
N SER A 57 -8.04 14.65 -1.04
CA SER A 57 -6.99 15.57 -1.49
C SER A 57 -5.84 14.78 -2.10
N ILE A 58 -5.19 15.35 -3.11
CA ILE A 58 -3.98 14.80 -3.72
C ILE A 58 -2.83 15.75 -3.42
N GLN A 59 -1.75 15.22 -2.86
CA GLN A 59 -0.49 15.92 -2.59
C GLN A 59 0.67 15.20 -3.27
N GLN A 60 1.75 15.92 -3.50
CA GLN A 60 2.97 15.35 -4.06
C GLN A 60 3.81 14.73 -2.93
N LEU A 61 4.51 13.64 -3.24
CA LEU A 61 5.45 12.99 -2.34
C LEU A 61 6.84 13.05 -2.95
N ASP A 62 7.78 13.66 -2.24
CA ASP A 62 9.18 13.60 -2.61
C ASP A 62 9.69 12.17 -2.38
N PHE A 63 10.06 11.49 -3.47
CA PHE A 63 10.49 10.10 -3.43
C PHE A 63 11.81 9.90 -2.64
N SER A 64 12.71 10.87 -2.64
CA SER A 64 14.03 10.70 -2.03
C SER A 64 14.01 10.95 -0.51
N THR A 65 13.15 11.84 -0.05
CA THR A 65 13.12 12.31 1.34
C THR A 65 11.89 11.84 2.10
N GLY A 66 10.81 11.51 1.40
CA GLY A 66 9.48 11.27 1.97
C GLY A 66 8.77 12.52 2.44
N GLN A 67 9.31 13.71 2.15
CA GLN A 67 8.65 14.98 2.41
C GLN A 67 7.37 15.08 1.56
N VAL A 68 6.28 15.47 2.19
CA VAL A 68 5.05 15.79 1.47
C VAL A 68 5.16 17.21 0.95
N LEU A 69 4.79 17.41 -0.32
CA LEU A 69 4.86 18.67 -1.01
C LEU A 69 3.46 19.17 -1.38
N ASP A 70 3.24 20.47 -1.26
CA ASP A 70 2.03 21.13 -1.73
C ASP A 70 1.97 21.15 -3.27
N LYS A 71 0.89 21.74 -3.82
CA LYS A 71 0.69 21.82 -5.28
C LYS A 71 1.77 22.66 -5.98
N GLU A 72 2.44 23.54 -5.25
CA GLU A 72 3.52 24.39 -5.73
C GLU A 72 4.91 23.74 -5.52
N GLY A 73 4.97 22.50 -5.03
CA GLY A 73 6.21 21.74 -4.82
C GLY A 73 6.98 22.14 -3.55
N ARG A 74 6.34 22.84 -2.61
CA ARG A 74 6.98 23.28 -1.36
C ARG A 74 6.68 22.29 -0.22
N PRO A 75 7.58 22.13 0.77
CA PRO A 75 7.33 21.29 1.93
C PRO A 75 6.00 21.64 2.63
N SER A 76 5.09 20.69 2.69
CA SER A 76 3.86 20.81 3.46
C SER A 76 4.10 20.46 4.93
N GLN A 77 3.21 20.91 5.81
CA GLN A 77 3.22 20.54 7.23
C GLN A 77 2.45 19.23 7.51
N ALA A 78 2.18 18.43 6.47
CA ALA A 78 1.47 17.18 6.63
C ALA A 78 2.29 16.16 7.44
N ASP A 79 1.62 15.45 8.35
CA ASP A 79 2.27 14.42 9.17
C ASP A 79 2.81 13.27 8.31
N LEU A 80 3.98 12.75 8.66
CA LEU A 80 4.58 11.59 7.98
C LEU A 80 4.21 10.29 8.69
N TYR A 81 3.87 9.26 7.90
CA TYR A 81 3.50 7.94 8.42
C TYR A 81 4.45 6.82 8.00
N PHE A 82 5.25 7.06 6.96
CA PHE A 82 6.27 6.15 6.48
C PHE A 82 7.57 6.93 6.35
N ARG A 83 8.65 6.42 6.93
CA ARG A 83 9.99 7.00 6.78
C ARG A 83 10.85 6.03 5.97
N PRO A 84 11.29 6.38 4.76
CA PRO A 84 12.13 5.49 3.98
C PRO A 84 13.45 5.22 4.68
N VAL A 85 13.92 3.98 4.58
CA VAL A 85 15.29 3.62 4.92
C VAL A 85 16.22 4.25 3.89
N SER A 86 17.33 4.83 4.33
CA SER A 86 18.26 5.49 3.40
C SER A 86 18.90 4.49 2.45
N PRO A 87 19.26 4.89 1.21
CA PRO A 87 19.91 4.00 0.25
C PRO A 87 21.20 3.37 0.78
N GLN A 88 21.97 4.08 1.61
CA GLN A 88 23.20 3.57 2.21
C GLN A 88 22.92 2.46 3.23
N LYS A 89 21.89 2.65 4.07
CA LYS A 89 21.47 1.64 5.05
C LYS A 89 20.87 0.43 4.35
N MET A 90 20.07 0.67 3.30
CA MET A 90 19.53 -0.40 2.46
C MET A 90 20.65 -1.19 1.78
N GLN A 91 21.67 -0.52 1.24
CA GLN A 91 22.83 -1.22 0.67
C GLN A 91 23.50 -2.12 1.69
N ALA A 92 23.74 -1.62 2.91
CA ALA A 92 24.36 -2.42 3.97
C ALA A 92 23.52 -3.66 4.32
N TRP A 93 22.19 -3.50 4.39
CA TRP A 93 21.27 -4.62 4.61
C TRP A 93 21.31 -5.66 3.48
N LEU A 94 21.39 -5.21 2.21
CA LEU A 94 21.51 -6.13 1.07
C LEU A 94 22.88 -6.81 1.00
N ASP A 95 23.95 -6.14 1.40
CA ASP A 95 25.29 -6.73 1.47
C ASP A 95 25.37 -7.83 2.54
N GLU A 96 24.66 -7.64 3.66
CA GLU A 96 24.49 -8.64 4.71
C GLU A 96 23.59 -9.78 4.25
N SER A 97 22.38 -9.45 3.79
CA SER A 97 21.34 -10.42 3.45
C SER A 97 21.63 -11.18 2.16
N LYS A 98 22.50 -10.67 1.28
CA LYS A 98 22.91 -11.27 0.00
C LYS A 98 21.73 -11.89 -0.74
N PRO A 99 20.73 -11.09 -1.16
CA PRO A 99 19.59 -11.65 -1.86
C PRO A 99 20.03 -12.34 -3.16
N PHE A 100 19.18 -13.19 -3.72
CA PHE A 100 19.47 -13.89 -4.98
C PHE A 100 19.93 -12.89 -6.05
N ASN A 101 21.15 -13.09 -6.54
CA ASN A 101 21.68 -12.31 -7.64
C ASN A 101 20.94 -12.74 -8.90
N HIS A 102 19.93 -11.95 -9.29
CA HIS A 102 19.20 -12.21 -10.51
C HIS A 102 20.18 -12.00 -11.67
N GLN A 103 20.64 -13.09 -12.29
CA GLN A 103 21.40 -13.06 -13.56
C GLN A 103 20.63 -12.36 -14.70
N TYR A 104 19.41 -11.91 -14.41
CA TYR A 104 18.57 -11.05 -15.23
C TYR A 104 18.26 -9.83 -14.36
N ASP A 105 19.10 -8.79 -14.45
CA ASP A 105 18.66 -7.45 -14.05
C ASP A 105 17.33 -7.21 -14.78
N TYR A 106 16.33 -6.61 -14.14
CA TYR A 106 15.05 -6.36 -14.82
C TYR A 106 15.32 -5.37 -15.95
N GLU A 107 15.58 -5.86 -17.16
CA GLU A 107 15.71 -5.03 -18.33
C GLU A 107 14.30 -4.86 -18.93
N PRO A 108 13.79 -3.62 -19.04
CA PRO A 108 12.52 -3.33 -19.72
C PRO A 108 12.36 -4.04 -21.07
N ALA A 109 13.48 -4.24 -21.79
CA ALA A 109 13.54 -4.89 -23.09
C ALA A 109 13.34 -6.42 -23.05
N ASP A 110 13.63 -7.08 -21.92
CA ASP A 110 13.40 -8.53 -21.72
C ASP A 110 11.94 -8.85 -21.37
N SER A 111 11.13 -7.82 -21.10
CA SER A 111 9.68 -8.00 -21.04
C SER A 111 9.15 -8.15 -22.47
N TYR A 112 8.90 -9.40 -22.90
CA TYR A 112 8.19 -9.75 -24.14
C TYR A 112 6.74 -9.20 -24.22
N CYS A 113 6.43 -8.22 -23.38
CA CYS A 113 5.17 -7.53 -23.24
C CYS A 113 5.21 -6.29 -24.13
N THR A 114 4.75 -6.41 -25.37
CA THR A 114 4.47 -5.24 -26.20
C THR A 114 3.66 -4.24 -25.40
N ARG A 115 3.98 -2.94 -25.54
CA ARG A 115 3.63 -1.80 -24.67
C ARG A 115 2.16 -1.67 -24.21
N ASP A 116 1.24 -2.44 -24.78
CA ASP A 116 -0.20 -2.44 -24.47
C ASP A 116 -0.76 -3.82 -24.03
N SER A 117 -0.08 -4.94 -24.33
CA SER A 117 -0.52 -6.31 -23.97
C SER A 117 0.56 -7.00 -23.15
N GLY A 118 0.56 -6.75 -21.84
CA GLY A 118 1.51 -7.36 -20.89
C GLY A 118 2.10 -6.38 -19.87
N ALA A 119 1.65 -5.12 -19.84
CA ALA A 119 2.03 -4.14 -18.83
C ALA A 119 1.88 -4.70 -17.39
N GLN A 120 0.77 -5.37 -17.11
CA GLN A 120 0.51 -6.02 -15.83
C GLN A 120 1.49 -7.16 -15.57
N THR A 121 1.85 -7.95 -16.58
CA THR A 121 2.80 -9.07 -16.45
C THR A 121 4.22 -8.56 -16.18
N ALA A 122 4.64 -7.50 -16.87
CA ALA A 122 5.89 -6.80 -16.59
C ALA A 122 5.91 -6.23 -15.16
N GLY A 123 4.82 -5.58 -14.73
CA GLY A 123 4.64 -5.10 -13.36
C GLY A 123 4.69 -6.23 -12.33
N HIS A 124 4.11 -7.39 -12.63
CA HIS A 124 4.17 -8.59 -11.79
C HIS A 124 5.61 -9.08 -11.58
N PHE A 125 6.40 -9.17 -12.65
CA PHE A 125 7.82 -9.52 -12.51
C PHE A 125 8.56 -8.51 -11.64
N PHE A 126 8.30 -7.21 -11.85
CA PHE A 126 8.91 -6.13 -11.07
C PHE A 126 8.62 -6.27 -9.57
N VAL A 127 7.35 -6.45 -9.18
CA VAL A 127 6.98 -6.55 -7.75
C VAL A 127 7.48 -7.83 -7.09
N ASN A 128 7.65 -8.92 -7.84
CA ASN A 128 8.29 -10.13 -7.32
C ASN A 128 9.79 -9.95 -7.10
N ILE A 129 10.47 -9.20 -7.96
CA ILE A 129 11.89 -8.87 -7.76
C ILE A 129 12.06 -8.03 -6.49
N ILE A 130 11.17 -7.05 -6.24
CA ILE A 130 11.14 -6.34 -4.95
C ILE A 130 10.98 -7.34 -3.79
N ASP A 131 9.96 -8.20 -3.82
CA ASP A 131 9.65 -9.13 -2.73
C ASP A 131 10.84 -10.07 -2.44
N ASN A 132 11.42 -10.66 -3.49
CA ASN A 132 12.58 -11.54 -3.36
C ASN A 132 13.79 -10.82 -2.77
N HIS A 133 14.11 -9.61 -3.25
CA HIS A 133 15.26 -8.86 -2.75
C HIS A 133 15.13 -8.46 -1.28
N VAL A 134 13.92 -8.22 -0.79
CA VAL A 134 13.73 -7.83 0.62
C VAL A 134 13.51 -9.02 1.55
N ARG A 135 12.94 -10.14 1.08
CA ARG A 135 12.59 -11.28 1.96
C ARG A 135 13.61 -12.40 1.96
N ASP A 136 14.26 -12.63 0.83
CA ASP A 136 15.07 -13.82 0.64
C ASP A 136 16.56 -13.54 0.67
N SER A 137 17.31 -14.60 0.95
CA SER A 137 18.77 -14.65 0.86
C SER A 137 19.18 -15.76 -0.09
N ALA A 138 20.19 -15.49 -0.91
CA ALA A 138 20.90 -16.52 -1.67
C ALA A 138 21.71 -17.44 -0.75
N ASP A 139 22.07 -16.96 0.43
CA ASP A 139 22.76 -17.72 1.45
C ASP A 139 21.72 -18.47 2.29
N ALA A 140 21.67 -19.80 2.17
CA ALA A 140 20.72 -20.63 2.90
C ALA A 140 20.86 -20.52 4.44
N SER A 141 21.99 -20.02 4.92
CA SER A 141 22.22 -19.76 6.35
C SER A 141 21.74 -18.38 6.82
N ASN A 142 21.32 -17.51 5.89
CA ASN A 142 20.89 -16.15 6.18
C ASN A 142 19.42 -15.91 5.76
N LEU A 143 18.87 -14.79 6.20
CA LEU A 143 17.53 -14.32 5.87
C LEU A 143 17.61 -13.00 5.09
N GLY A 144 16.53 -12.63 4.38
CA GLY A 144 16.46 -11.32 3.72
C GLY A 144 16.41 -10.16 4.70
N ALA A 145 16.58 -8.94 4.18
CA ALA A 145 16.62 -7.72 5.00
C ALA A 145 15.32 -7.44 5.78
N MET A 146 14.16 -7.79 5.22
CA MET A 146 12.85 -7.61 5.84
C MET A 146 12.74 -8.36 7.18
N PRO A 147 12.91 -9.69 7.24
CA PRO A 147 12.75 -10.45 8.48
C PRO A 147 13.89 -10.26 9.50
N THR A 148 15.01 -9.61 9.14
CA THR A 148 16.14 -9.38 10.06
C THR A 148 16.19 -7.97 10.62
N HIS A 149 15.85 -6.97 9.83
CA HIS A 149 16.05 -5.56 10.20
C HIS A 149 14.76 -4.78 10.41
N THR A 150 13.61 -5.39 10.12
CA THR A 150 12.32 -4.73 10.23
C THR A 150 11.31 -5.60 10.97
N THR A 151 10.19 -4.99 11.33
CA THR A 151 9.00 -5.66 11.83
C THR A 151 7.94 -5.85 10.75
N TRP A 152 8.28 -5.63 9.48
CA TRP A 152 7.42 -5.98 8.35
C TRP A 152 7.48 -7.50 8.13
N ALA A 153 6.32 -8.09 7.83
CA ALA A 153 6.26 -9.42 7.27
C ALA A 153 5.15 -9.52 6.23
N SER A 154 5.39 -10.36 5.23
CA SER A 154 4.39 -10.70 4.22
C SER A 154 3.26 -11.50 4.85
N VAL A 155 2.04 -11.02 4.67
CA VAL A 155 0.82 -11.72 5.08
C VAL A 155 0.11 -12.26 3.86
N GLY A 156 -0.63 -13.36 4.05
CA GLY A 156 -1.48 -13.89 2.99
C GLY A 156 -2.47 -12.84 2.50
N MET A 157 -2.61 -12.72 1.18
CA MET A 157 -3.66 -11.90 0.61
C MET A 157 -5.03 -12.49 0.96
N PRO A 158 -5.97 -11.69 1.48
CA PRO A 158 -7.33 -12.16 1.63
C PRO A 158 -7.89 -12.51 0.24
N ARG A 159 -8.65 -13.61 0.16
CA ARG A 159 -9.19 -14.17 -1.10
C ARG A 159 -10.28 -13.26 -1.67
N PHE A 160 -9.90 -12.12 -2.27
CA PHE A 160 -10.86 -11.22 -2.88
C PHE A 160 -10.70 -11.20 -4.39
N LYS A 161 -11.70 -11.78 -5.07
CA LYS A 161 -12.01 -11.53 -6.49
C LYS A 161 -12.37 -10.06 -6.78
N LEU A 162 -12.47 -9.22 -5.74
CA LEU A 162 -12.92 -7.82 -5.82
C LEU A 162 -11.79 -6.83 -6.12
N LEU A 163 -10.53 -7.15 -5.78
CA LEU A 163 -9.37 -6.30 -6.12
C LEU A 163 -8.61 -6.80 -7.34
N TYR A 164 -9.16 -7.79 -8.02
CA TYR A 164 -8.57 -8.47 -9.16
C TYR A 164 -9.53 -8.33 -10.33
N ARG A 165 -9.06 -7.75 -11.43
CA ARG A 165 -9.80 -7.76 -12.69
C ARG A 165 -8.98 -8.44 -13.76
N SER A 166 -9.55 -9.50 -14.32
CA SER A 166 -9.12 -10.09 -15.56
C SER A 166 -10.35 -10.28 -16.43
N ASP A 167 -10.35 -9.68 -17.61
CA ASP A 167 -11.20 -10.15 -18.70
C ASP A 167 -10.53 -11.36 -19.39
N ARG A 168 -11.16 -11.93 -20.42
CA ARG A 168 -10.65 -13.14 -21.08
C ARG A 168 -9.34 -12.91 -21.87
N ASP A 169 -9.02 -11.66 -22.18
CA ASP A 169 -7.92 -11.27 -23.07
C ASP A 169 -6.91 -10.29 -22.41
N HIS A 170 -7.24 -9.72 -21.25
CA HIS A 170 -6.49 -8.71 -20.50
C HIS A 170 -6.61 -8.91 -18.98
N THR A 171 -5.47 -8.87 -18.28
CA THR A 171 -5.46 -8.68 -16.82
C THR A 171 -5.22 -7.21 -16.55
N ASP A 172 -6.19 -6.55 -15.92
CA ASP A 172 -6.14 -5.10 -15.70
C ASP A 172 -5.27 -4.77 -14.51
N TRP A 173 -5.51 -5.36 -13.33
CA TRP A 173 -4.62 -5.17 -12.19
C TRP A 173 -4.75 -6.27 -11.15
N ARG A 174 -3.69 -6.40 -10.33
CA ARG A 174 -3.63 -7.38 -9.25
C ARG A 174 -2.66 -6.93 -8.14
N PRO A 175 -3.11 -6.87 -6.87
CA PRO A 175 -2.18 -6.80 -5.75
C PRO A 175 -1.44 -8.14 -5.60
N TYR A 176 -0.18 -8.11 -5.18
CA TYR A 176 0.69 -9.30 -5.10
C TYR A 176 1.17 -9.60 -3.69
N HIS A 177 1.81 -8.62 -3.06
CA HIS A 177 2.38 -8.78 -1.74
C HIS A 177 1.77 -7.75 -0.80
N VAL A 178 1.45 -8.19 0.41
CA VAL A 178 0.91 -7.32 1.47
C VAL A 178 1.81 -7.47 2.66
N TYR A 179 2.36 -6.37 3.14
CA TYR A 179 3.20 -6.34 4.32
C TYR A 179 2.46 -5.65 5.45
N ARG A 180 2.47 -6.31 6.61
CA ARG A 180 1.94 -5.78 7.86
C ARG A 180 3.02 -5.77 8.93
N GLN A 181 2.81 -4.93 9.93
CA GLN A 181 3.70 -4.81 11.08
C GLN A 181 3.47 -5.93 12.08
N PHE A 182 4.53 -6.42 12.70
CA PHE A 182 4.52 -7.40 13.78
C PHE A 182 5.26 -6.86 15.02
N PRO A 183 5.02 -7.41 16.22
CA PRO A 183 5.70 -6.93 17.42
C PRO A 183 7.22 -7.09 17.38
N GLU A 184 7.70 -8.08 16.62
CA GLU A 184 9.10 -8.46 16.47
C GLU A 184 9.38 -8.94 15.04
N PRO A 185 10.64 -8.92 14.58
CA PRO A 185 11.01 -9.41 13.25
C PRO A 185 10.67 -10.90 13.10
N ILE A 186 9.99 -11.25 11.99
CA ILE A 186 9.59 -12.63 11.71
C ILE A 186 9.82 -12.98 10.25
N LYS A 187 10.18 -14.24 9.99
CA LYS A 187 10.39 -14.76 8.64
C LYS A 187 9.09 -15.19 7.95
N TYR A 188 8.21 -15.84 8.69
CA TYR A 188 6.96 -16.40 8.17
C TYR A 188 5.83 -16.11 9.13
N THR A 189 4.64 -15.88 8.59
CA THR A 189 3.41 -15.76 9.36
C THR A 189 2.73 -17.14 9.40
N MET A 190 2.78 -17.82 10.53
CA MET A 190 2.08 -19.07 10.83
C MET A 190 0.99 -18.87 11.91
N GLY A 191 0.17 -17.84 11.73
CA GLY A 191 -0.96 -17.54 12.62
C GLY A 191 -0.67 -16.44 13.65
N GLU A 192 0.53 -15.86 13.64
CA GLU A 192 0.84 -14.64 14.37
C GLU A 192 -0.08 -13.51 13.91
N LYS A 193 -0.49 -12.68 14.88
CA LYS A 193 -1.32 -11.51 14.60
C LYS A 193 -0.43 -10.31 14.32
N ALA A 194 -0.81 -9.52 13.33
CA ALA A 194 -0.20 -8.22 13.10
C ALA A 194 -0.29 -7.34 14.36
N ASN A 195 0.70 -6.47 14.54
CA ASN A 195 0.80 -5.56 15.65
C ASN A 195 -0.35 -4.55 15.63
N PRO A 196 -1.29 -4.60 16.60
CA PRO A 196 -2.45 -3.72 16.62
C PRO A 196 -2.08 -2.26 16.94
N GLU A 197 -0.84 -1.97 17.35
CA GLU A 197 -0.37 -0.60 17.58
C GLU A 197 0.13 0.08 16.30
N LYS A 198 0.31 -0.67 15.20
CA LYS A 198 0.84 -0.17 13.94
C LYS A 198 -0.10 -0.55 12.79
N PRO A 199 -1.09 0.30 12.46
CA PRO A 199 -2.10 0.00 11.45
C PRO A 199 -1.57 0.13 10.02
N HIS A 200 -0.28 0.44 9.85
CA HIS A 200 0.36 0.64 8.57
C HIS A 200 0.35 -0.62 7.71
N VAL A 201 0.08 -0.43 6.42
CA VAL A 201 0.12 -1.50 5.42
C VAL A 201 0.92 -1.03 4.21
N ILE A 202 1.76 -1.91 3.67
CA ILE A 202 2.41 -1.73 2.38
C ILE A 202 1.90 -2.83 1.44
N ILE A 203 1.50 -2.46 0.22
CA ILE A 203 1.04 -3.39 -0.80
C ILE A 203 1.87 -3.20 -2.06
N THR A 204 2.22 -4.28 -2.74
CA THR A 204 2.72 -4.22 -4.12
C THR A 204 1.60 -4.53 -5.09
N LEU A 205 1.52 -3.77 -6.17
CA LEU A 205 0.41 -3.78 -7.13
C LEU A 205 0.99 -3.83 -8.54
N ALA A 206 0.50 -4.75 -9.38
CA ALA A 206 0.77 -4.71 -10.81
C ALA A 206 -0.43 -4.15 -11.55
N GLU A 207 -0.18 -3.18 -12.44
CA GLU A 207 -1.18 -2.43 -13.19
C GLU A 207 -0.97 -2.62 -14.70
N GLY A 208 -2.07 -2.82 -15.41
CA GLY A 208 -2.15 -3.00 -16.86
C GLY A 208 -2.22 -1.67 -17.62
N ALA A 209 -2.68 -0.60 -16.97
CA ALA A 209 -2.61 0.76 -17.50
C ALA A 209 -1.26 1.43 -17.21
N ARG A 210 -0.76 2.24 -18.16
CA ARG A 210 0.46 3.02 -17.93
C ARG A 210 0.28 4.00 -16.79
N LEU A 211 1.28 4.06 -15.90
CA LEU A 211 1.34 5.08 -14.86
C LEU A 211 1.58 6.46 -15.50
N LYS A 212 0.91 7.48 -14.95
CA LYS A 212 1.02 8.87 -15.41
C LYS A 212 1.17 9.79 -14.21
N ASP A 213 2.13 10.71 -14.26
CA ASP A 213 2.35 11.67 -13.18
C ASP A 213 1.09 12.46 -12.82
N GLY A 214 0.81 12.56 -11.52
CA GLY A 214 -0.36 13.27 -10.98
C GLY A 214 -1.71 12.62 -11.26
N ILE A 215 -1.77 11.50 -12.00
CA ILE A 215 -3.02 10.80 -12.33
C ILE A 215 -3.05 9.46 -11.59
N LEU A 216 -4.06 9.28 -10.75
CA LEU A 216 -4.27 8.10 -9.94
C LEU A 216 -4.95 6.99 -10.76
N CYS A 217 -4.42 5.77 -10.70
CA CYS A 217 -5.08 4.63 -11.33
C CYS A 217 -6.25 4.13 -10.49
N THR A 218 -7.27 3.57 -11.13
CA THR A 218 -8.43 2.99 -10.45
C THR A 218 -8.01 1.86 -9.50
N SER A 219 -7.03 1.06 -9.90
CA SER A 219 -6.45 -0.01 -9.08
C SER A 219 -5.80 0.50 -7.79
N GLU A 220 -5.06 1.60 -7.87
CA GLU A 220 -4.35 2.21 -6.74
C GLU A 220 -5.35 2.68 -5.70
N LEU A 221 -6.34 3.49 -6.12
CA LEU A 221 -7.35 4.00 -5.21
C LEU A 221 -8.13 2.85 -4.55
N SER A 222 -8.60 1.89 -5.35
CA SER A 222 -9.38 0.76 -4.85
C SER A 222 -8.61 -0.06 -3.82
N THR A 223 -7.35 -0.37 -4.13
CA THR A 223 -6.46 -1.17 -3.26
C THR A 223 -6.16 -0.42 -1.97
N LEU A 224 -5.79 0.86 -2.07
CA LEU A 224 -5.47 1.70 -0.90
C LEU A 224 -6.67 1.84 0.05
N LEU A 225 -7.84 2.17 -0.48
CA LEU A 225 -9.06 2.31 0.35
C LEU A 225 -9.47 0.98 0.98
N TRP A 226 -9.39 -0.12 0.22
CA TRP A 226 -9.69 -1.44 0.75
C TRP A 226 -8.80 -1.79 1.94
N TYR A 227 -7.49 -1.62 1.81
CA TYR A 227 -6.58 -1.96 2.90
C TYR A 227 -6.62 -0.98 4.08
N ALA A 228 -7.05 0.27 3.86
CA ALA A 228 -7.31 1.21 4.95
C ALA A 228 -8.51 0.74 5.78
N VAL A 229 -9.59 0.32 5.10
CA VAL A 229 -10.76 -0.29 5.74
C VAL A 229 -10.42 -1.62 6.42
N ASP A 230 -9.74 -2.52 5.73
CA ASP A 230 -9.31 -3.82 6.26
C ASP A 230 -8.46 -3.65 7.54
N SER A 231 -7.59 -2.63 7.57
CA SER A 231 -6.82 -2.28 8.76
C SER A 231 -7.70 -1.78 9.89
N SER A 232 -8.67 -0.91 9.62
CA SER A 232 -9.62 -0.42 10.63
C SER A 232 -10.47 -1.53 11.24
N VAL A 233 -10.90 -2.50 10.43
CA VAL A 233 -11.63 -3.68 10.91
C VAL A 233 -10.72 -4.59 11.72
N SER A 234 -9.48 -4.82 11.25
CA SER A 234 -8.51 -5.66 11.94
C SER A 234 -8.07 -5.12 13.30
N THR A 235 -8.15 -3.80 13.50
CA THR A 235 -7.80 -3.13 14.76
C THR A 235 -9.01 -2.73 15.60
N VAL A 236 -10.19 -3.33 15.39
CA VAL A 236 -11.44 -2.92 16.08
C VAL A 236 -11.36 -3.01 17.62
N GLU A 237 -10.52 -3.89 18.17
CA GLU A 237 -10.28 -4.00 19.62
C GLU A 237 -9.42 -2.85 20.16
N LYS A 238 -8.65 -2.21 19.29
CA LYS A 238 -7.66 -1.17 19.60
C LYS A 238 -7.66 -0.11 18.47
N PRO A 239 -8.76 0.65 18.34
CA PRO A 239 -9.00 1.48 17.17
C PRO A 239 -7.97 2.61 17.06
N HIS A 240 -7.68 2.95 15.81
CA HIS A 240 -6.89 4.12 15.41
C HIS A 240 -7.82 5.16 14.78
N VAL A 241 -7.36 6.42 14.82
CA VAL A 241 -7.98 7.53 14.11
C VAL A 241 -7.43 7.66 12.70
N ILE A 242 -6.17 7.26 12.49
CA ILE A 242 -5.49 7.33 11.19
C ILE A 242 -5.08 5.93 10.71
N TYR A 243 -5.37 5.63 9.44
CA TYR A 243 -4.98 4.38 8.77
C TYR A 243 -4.12 4.66 7.54
N PRO A 244 -2.78 4.60 7.68
CA PRO A 244 -1.84 4.78 6.58
C PRO A 244 -1.67 3.52 5.75
N VAL A 245 -1.80 3.65 4.43
CA VAL A 245 -1.54 2.58 3.47
C VAL A 245 -0.62 3.09 2.38
N MET A 246 0.35 2.28 1.96
CA MET A 246 1.21 2.58 0.81
C MET A 246 1.06 1.47 -0.25
N ALA A 247 0.92 1.87 -1.50
CA ALA A 247 1.01 1.01 -2.66
C ALA A 247 2.30 1.30 -3.42
N VAL A 248 3.03 0.23 -3.75
CA VAL A 248 4.12 0.22 -4.72
C VAL A 248 3.55 -0.34 -6.00
N THR A 249 3.19 0.53 -6.93
CA THR A 249 2.50 0.16 -8.16
C THR A 249 3.49 0.06 -9.30
N ALA A 250 3.58 -1.09 -9.95
CA ALA A 250 4.41 -1.31 -11.13
C ALA A 250 3.54 -1.55 -12.37
N SER A 251 3.93 -0.94 -13.49
CA SER A 251 3.31 -1.16 -14.80
C SER A 251 4.34 -0.99 -15.90
N CYS A 252 4.39 -1.93 -16.86
CA CYS A 252 5.46 -1.96 -17.85
C CYS A 252 6.83 -1.85 -17.12
N ASP A 253 7.62 -0.86 -17.53
CA ASP A 253 8.95 -0.48 -17.08
C ASP A 253 8.96 0.63 -16.02
N THR A 254 7.77 0.96 -15.48
CA THR A 254 7.57 2.06 -14.55
C THR A 254 7.10 1.57 -13.18
N VAL A 255 7.43 2.34 -12.14
CA VAL A 255 6.89 2.15 -10.79
C VAL A 255 6.56 3.49 -10.13
N ARG A 256 5.58 3.51 -9.23
CA ARG A 256 5.25 4.68 -8.41
C ARG A 256 4.90 4.26 -6.98
N LEU A 257 5.14 5.15 -6.03
CA LEU A 257 4.60 5.07 -4.69
C LEU A 257 3.34 5.93 -4.56
N THR A 258 2.28 5.33 -4.05
CA THR A 258 1.05 6.04 -3.72
C THR A 258 0.68 5.73 -2.28
N GLN A 259 0.47 6.74 -1.45
CA GLN A 259 0.00 6.59 -0.07
C GLN A 259 -1.43 7.06 0.05
N ALA A 260 -2.23 6.38 0.86
CA ALA A 260 -3.51 6.88 1.36
C ALA A 260 -3.45 7.01 2.88
N ILE A 261 -3.76 8.20 3.37
CA ILE A 261 -3.86 8.50 4.80
C ILE A 261 -5.32 8.79 5.10
N TRP A 262 -6.03 7.82 5.66
CA TRP A 262 -7.44 7.98 6.02
C TRP A 262 -7.59 8.41 7.48
N ASN A 263 -8.24 9.55 7.71
CA ASN A 263 -8.67 10.01 9.02
C ASN A 263 -10.16 9.68 9.23
N VAL A 264 -10.44 8.68 10.06
CA VAL A 264 -11.81 8.20 10.28
C VAL A 264 -12.68 9.21 11.03
N LYS A 265 -12.07 10.10 11.82
CA LYS A 265 -12.79 11.09 12.62
C LYS A 265 -13.30 12.24 11.76
N THR A 266 -12.53 12.64 10.75
CA THR A 266 -12.91 13.75 9.85
C THR A 266 -13.50 13.26 8.53
N GLY A 267 -13.32 11.98 8.18
CA GLY A 267 -13.68 11.44 6.86
C GLY A 267 -12.72 11.86 5.74
N GLN A 268 -11.59 12.51 6.08
CA GLN A 268 -10.61 12.96 5.10
C GLN A 268 -9.72 11.80 4.64
N ILE A 269 -9.48 11.75 3.33
CA ILE A 269 -8.56 10.81 2.69
C ILE A 269 -7.52 11.62 1.93
N GLU A 270 -6.30 11.63 2.42
CA GLU A 270 -5.17 12.28 1.74
C GLU A 270 -4.41 11.25 0.91
N ILE A 271 -4.33 11.49 -0.39
CA ILE A 271 -3.54 10.70 -1.33
C ILE A 271 -2.21 11.41 -1.58
N ARG A 272 -1.09 10.72 -1.40
CA ARG A 272 0.25 11.25 -1.66
C ARG A 272 0.92 10.44 -2.75
N MET A 273 1.41 11.08 -3.79
CA MET A 273 1.94 10.39 -4.96
C MET A 273 3.37 10.80 -5.24
N SER A 274 4.26 9.81 -5.39
CA SER A 274 5.58 10.08 -5.95
C SER A 274 5.47 10.33 -7.45
N PRO A 275 6.50 10.92 -8.08
CA PRO A 275 6.64 10.82 -9.53
C PRO A 275 6.68 9.35 -9.97
N VAL A 276 6.33 9.11 -11.23
CA VAL A 276 6.58 7.85 -11.93
C VAL A 276 8.09 7.69 -12.11
N LEU A 277 8.60 6.53 -11.70
CA LEU A 277 10.01 6.18 -11.76
C LEU A 277 10.24 5.19 -12.90
N GLU A 278 11.36 5.36 -13.58
CA GLU A 278 11.79 4.53 -14.71
C GLU A 278 13.20 3.98 -14.42
N PHE A 279 13.46 2.75 -14.88
CA PHE A 279 14.76 2.09 -14.71
C PHE A 279 15.40 1.78 -16.07
N PRO A 280 15.81 2.80 -16.83
CA PRO A 280 16.39 2.59 -18.16
C PRO A 280 17.65 1.73 -18.06
N GLY A 281 17.64 0.60 -18.76
CA GLY A 281 18.75 -0.34 -18.77
C GLY A 281 18.90 -1.18 -17.50
N GLY A 282 17.93 -1.20 -16.59
CA GLY A 282 17.92 -2.14 -15.46
C GLY A 282 17.87 -1.49 -14.07
N LEU A 283 17.49 -2.28 -13.07
CA LEU A 283 17.43 -1.85 -11.67
C LEU A 283 18.83 -1.55 -11.14
N TRP A 284 19.82 -2.38 -11.49
CA TRP A 284 21.18 -2.22 -10.99
C TRP A 284 21.97 -1.13 -11.72
N LYS A 285 21.65 -0.81 -12.98
CA LYS A 285 22.17 0.41 -13.62
C LYS A 285 21.64 1.68 -12.91
N ASN A 286 20.43 1.60 -12.36
CA ASN A 286 19.77 2.68 -11.61
C ASN A 286 19.80 2.42 -10.09
N LYS A 287 20.88 1.82 -9.59
CA LYS A 287 21.00 1.26 -8.23
C LYS A 287 20.55 2.20 -7.12
N THR A 288 20.95 3.47 -7.12
CA THR A 288 20.57 4.41 -6.05
C THR A 288 19.06 4.63 -5.97
N GLN A 289 18.39 4.76 -7.13
CA GLN A 289 16.94 4.90 -7.19
C GLN A 289 16.26 3.61 -6.72
N TYR A 290 16.80 2.46 -7.14
CA TYR A 290 16.27 1.16 -6.73
C TYR A 290 16.42 0.90 -5.23
N LEU A 291 17.58 1.21 -4.63
CA LEU A 291 17.79 1.15 -3.18
C LEU A 291 16.84 2.08 -2.43
N SER A 292 16.53 3.25 -2.98
CA SER A 292 15.54 4.17 -2.40
C SER A 292 14.15 3.53 -2.41
N LEU A 293 13.77 2.86 -3.51
CA LEU A 293 12.50 2.14 -3.63
C LEU A 293 12.38 1.00 -2.60
N LEU A 294 13.43 0.18 -2.46
CA LEU A 294 13.50 -0.86 -1.44
C LEU A 294 13.43 -0.26 -0.02
N GLY A 295 14.07 0.89 0.18
CA GLY A 295 14.01 1.61 1.45
C GLY A 295 12.61 2.10 1.82
N TRP A 296 11.74 2.36 0.84
CA TRP A 296 10.32 2.62 1.07
C TRP A 296 9.53 1.38 1.44
N VAL A 297 9.78 0.26 0.75
CA VAL A 297 9.16 -1.05 1.04
C VAL A 297 9.50 -1.50 2.46
N LEU A 298 10.72 -1.19 2.93
CA LEU A 298 11.20 -1.47 4.29
C LEU A 298 11.15 -0.25 5.22
N SER A 299 10.28 0.72 4.92
CA SER A 299 10.18 1.96 5.69
C SER A 299 9.84 1.76 7.16
N ASP A 300 10.28 2.68 8.01
CA ASP A 300 9.83 2.70 9.40
C ASP A 300 8.38 3.22 9.48
N PRO A 301 7.47 2.51 10.15
CA PRO A 301 6.11 3.00 10.40
C PRO A 301 6.14 4.06 11.52
N ILE A 302 5.99 5.32 11.12
CA ILE A 302 6.03 6.49 12.00
C ILE A 302 4.66 7.18 12.06
N GLY A 303 4.60 8.33 12.73
CA GLY A 303 3.39 9.13 12.88
C GLY A 303 2.50 8.67 14.05
N LYS A 304 1.65 9.57 14.52
CA LYS A 304 0.63 9.28 15.53
C LYS A 304 -0.65 8.86 14.82
N THR A 305 -1.13 7.66 15.14
CA THR A 305 -2.34 7.10 14.51
C THR A 305 -3.55 7.06 15.44
N ARG A 306 -3.37 7.37 16.73
CA ARG A 306 -4.43 7.43 17.76
C ARG A 306 -4.65 8.85 18.25
#